data_AF-A0A6I6QY27-F1
#
_entry.id   AF-A0A6I6QY27-F1
#
_cell.length_a   1.000
_cell.length_b   1.000
_cell.length_c   1.000
_cell.angle_alpha   90.00
_cell.angle_beta   90.00
_cell.angle_gamma   90.00
#
_symmetry.space_group_name_H-M   'P 1'
#
loop_
_entity.id
_entity.type
_entity.pdbx_description
1 polymer ?
#
loop_
_entity_poly.entity_id
_entity_poly.type
_entity_poly.pdbx_seq_one_letter_code
_entity_poly.pdbx_strand_id
1 'polypeptide(L)'
;MDEHTPIDVPIRLEEWDRHDCINEVDTIVVDIRPILDATDYDHLPAPDEWDADFIAEQAQRLGLLRLWDGPFTVELPECGEYPAYVEWRGTHKVVEGAKERFRALARDEILSRIERTQAELDRLVAEYKAA
;
A
#
# COMPACT_ATOMS: atom_id res chain seq x y z
N MET A 1 -2.47 -22.27 -1.75
CA MET A 1 -2.84 -20.89 -2.08
C MET A 1 -2.76 -20.74 -3.58
N ASP A 2 -3.75 -20.13 -4.23
CA ASP A 2 -3.72 -19.89 -5.67
C ASP A 2 -2.99 -18.57 -5.98
N GLU A 3 -2.62 -18.35 -7.24
CA GLU A 3 -2.00 -17.10 -7.70
C GLU A 3 -2.93 -15.87 -7.57
N HIS A 4 -4.20 -16.09 -7.22
CA HIS A 4 -5.27 -15.09 -7.28
C HIS A 4 -5.65 -14.51 -5.92
N THR A 5 -5.28 -15.16 -4.82
CA THR A 5 -5.53 -14.69 -3.46
C THR A 5 -4.74 -13.39 -3.21
N PRO A 6 -5.40 -12.25 -2.96
CA PRO A 6 -4.72 -10.98 -2.67
C PRO A 6 -3.93 -11.08 -1.36
N ILE A 7 -2.84 -10.31 -1.28
CA ILE A 7 -2.11 -10.11 -0.02
C ILE A 7 -2.37 -8.68 0.40
N ASP A 8 -3.44 -8.50 1.17
CA ASP A 8 -3.91 -7.18 1.56
C ASP A 8 -3.09 -6.66 2.75
N VAL A 9 -2.41 -5.54 2.54
CA VAL A 9 -1.60 -4.87 3.56
C VAL A 9 -2.20 -3.50 3.85
N PRO A 10 -2.67 -3.26 5.09
CA PRO A 10 -3.04 -1.93 5.55
C PRO A 10 -1.82 -1.02 5.70
N ILE A 11 -1.94 0.20 5.15
CA ILE A 11 -1.04 1.31 5.37
C ILE A 11 -1.85 2.42 6.06
N ARG A 12 -1.59 2.60 7.36
CA ARG A 12 -2.24 3.60 8.21
C ARG A 12 -1.52 4.93 8.09
N LEU A 13 -2.24 5.96 7.69
CA LEU A 13 -1.73 7.32 7.58
C LEU A 13 -1.96 8.04 8.91
N GLU A 14 -0.93 8.69 9.43
CA GLU A 14 -0.93 9.20 10.80
C GLU A 14 -0.63 10.71 10.90
N GLU A 15 -1.32 11.40 11.79
CA GLU A 15 -0.94 12.72 12.25
C GLU A 15 -0.35 12.64 13.65
N TRP A 16 0.83 13.23 13.81
CA TRP A 16 1.49 13.33 15.11
C TRP A 16 1.21 14.70 15.68
N ASP A 17 0.54 14.74 16.83
CA ASP A 17 0.33 15.99 17.53
C ASP A 17 1.62 16.44 18.25
N ARG A 18 1.61 17.68 18.77
CA ARG A 18 2.73 18.25 19.52
C ARG A 18 3.07 17.55 20.84
N HIS A 19 2.32 16.50 21.22
CA HIS A 19 2.52 15.71 22.43
C HIS A 19 2.85 14.24 22.11
N ASP A 20 3.30 13.96 20.88
CA ASP A 20 3.63 12.61 20.39
C ASP A 20 2.43 11.65 20.41
N CYS A 21 1.19 12.17 20.39
CA CYS A 21 0.01 11.34 20.18
C CYS A 21 -0.14 11.05 18.68
N ILE A 22 -0.16 9.78 18.34
CA ILE A 22 -0.42 9.28 16.98
C ILE A 22 -1.93 9.17 16.79
N ASN A 23 -2.46 9.88 15.79
CA ASN A 23 -3.85 9.74 15.36
C ASN A 23 -3.89 9.18 13.93
N GLU A 24 -4.62 8.10 13.71
CA GLU A 24 -4.89 7.62 12.36
C GLU A 24 -5.84 8.59 11.64
N VAL A 25 -5.41 9.09 10.49
CA VAL A 25 -6.18 9.98 9.62
C VAL A 25 -6.95 9.17 8.58
N ASP A 26 -6.32 8.12 8.06
CA ASP A 26 -6.86 7.29 6.99
C ASP A 26 -6.13 5.94 6.93
N THR A 27 -6.75 4.94 6.32
CA THR A 27 -6.12 3.65 6.06
C THR A 27 -6.27 3.28 4.59
N ILE A 28 -5.14 3.00 3.94
CA ILE A 28 -5.10 2.48 2.57
C ILE A 28 -4.86 0.98 2.66
N VAL A 29 -5.77 0.17 2.12
CA VAL A 29 -5.55 -1.28 2.01
C VAL A 29 -5.06 -1.58 0.59
N VAL A 30 -3.86 -2.14 0.48
CA VAL A 30 -3.21 -2.40 -0.80
C VAL A 30 -2.96 -3.89 -0.97
N ASP A 31 -3.42 -4.48 -2.07
CA ASP A 31 -2.90 -5.78 -2.51
C ASP A 31 -1.45 -5.59 -2.95
N ILE A 32 -0.50 -6.12 -2.18
CA ILE A 32 0.93 -5.89 -2.42
C ILE A 32 1.51 -6.78 -3.51
N ARG A 33 0.77 -7.75 -4.06
CA ARG A 33 1.32 -8.64 -5.10
C ARG A 33 1.91 -7.91 -6.30
N PRO A 34 1.33 -6.81 -6.82
CA PRO A 34 1.97 -6.05 -7.89
C PRO A 34 3.35 -5.47 -7.49
N ILE A 35 3.53 -5.11 -6.21
CA ILE A 35 4.85 -4.68 -5.67
C ILE A 35 5.81 -5.86 -5.68
N LEU A 36 5.37 -7.01 -5.15
CA LEU A 36 6.18 -8.22 -5.08
C LEU A 36 6.54 -8.73 -6.49
N ASP A 37 5.56 -8.82 -7.39
CA ASP A 37 5.69 -9.21 -8.81
C ASP A 37 6.70 -8.32 -9.55
N ALA A 38 6.71 -7.02 -9.26
CA ALA A 38 7.61 -6.05 -9.89
C ALA A 38 9.03 -6.08 -9.29
N THR A 39 9.21 -6.74 -8.15
CA THR A 39 10.50 -6.94 -7.49
C THR A 39 11.16 -8.23 -7.99
N ASP A 40 12.46 -8.15 -8.28
CA ASP A 40 13.23 -9.34 -8.66
C ASP A 40 13.19 -10.37 -7.54
N TYR A 41 13.05 -11.66 -7.89
CA TYR A 41 12.89 -12.72 -6.90
C TYR A 41 14.01 -12.76 -5.85
N ASP A 42 15.26 -12.59 -6.29
CA ASP A 42 16.43 -12.63 -5.40
C ASP A 42 16.53 -11.40 -4.47
N HIS A 43 15.67 -10.39 -4.66
CA HIS A 43 15.55 -9.18 -3.82
C HIS A 43 14.28 -9.19 -2.95
N LEU A 44 13.46 -10.25 -3.00
CA LEU A 44 12.35 -10.39 -2.07
C LEU A 44 12.88 -10.74 -0.67
N PRO A 45 12.31 -10.16 0.40
CA PRO A 45 12.58 -10.62 1.76
C PRO A 45 12.35 -12.12 1.93
N ALA A 46 13.14 -12.78 2.77
CA ALA A 46 12.86 -14.15 3.13
C ALA A 46 11.50 -14.23 3.86
N PRO A 47 10.78 -15.37 3.80
CA PRO A 47 9.48 -15.51 4.46
C PRO A 47 9.47 -15.15 5.96
N ASP A 48 10.58 -15.41 6.66
CA ASP A 48 10.82 -15.11 8.08
C ASP A 48 11.46 -13.74 8.33
N GLU A 49 11.88 -13.06 7.26
CA GLU A 49 12.47 -11.71 7.27
C GLU A 49 11.52 -10.67 6.64
N TRP A 50 10.26 -11.03 6.36
CA TRP A 50 9.29 -10.06 5.84
C TRP A 50 9.03 -8.97 6.89
N ASP A 51 9.52 -7.77 6.60
CA ASP A 51 9.29 -6.58 7.39
C ASP A 51 8.37 -5.55 6.70
N ALA A 52 7.82 -4.68 7.52
CA ALA A 52 6.99 -3.55 7.12
C ALA A 52 7.80 -2.52 6.30
N ASP A 53 9.11 -2.46 6.53
CA ASP A 53 10.02 -1.49 5.93
C ASP A 53 10.16 -1.70 4.42
N PHE A 54 10.28 -2.95 3.96
CA PHE A 54 10.32 -3.25 2.53
C PHE A 54 9.06 -2.74 1.81
N ILE A 55 7.88 -2.99 2.37
CA ILE A 55 6.60 -2.54 1.78
C ILE A 55 6.51 -1.02 1.80
N ALA A 56 6.91 -0.38 2.91
CA ALA A 56 6.96 1.07 3.03
C ALA A 56 7.87 1.71 1.96
N GLU A 57 9.08 1.19 1.79
CA GLU A 57 10.04 1.67 0.79
C GLU A 57 9.50 1.52 -0.63
N GLN A 58 8.93 0.37 -0.97
CA GLN A 58 8.35 0.17 -2.30
C GLN A 58 7.12 1.06 -2.52
N ALA A 59 6.25 1.21 -1.52
CA ALA A 59 5.08 2.08 -1.61
C ALA A 59 5.47 3.54 -1.83
N GLN A 60 6.52 4.03 -1.15
CA GLN A 60 7.07 5.36 -1.37
C GLN A 60 7.73 5.50 -2.74
N ARG A 61 8.70 4.63 -3.06
CA ARG A 61 9.46 4.65 -4.32
C ARG A 61 8.55 4.69 -5.53
N LEU A 62 7.42 4.02 -5.43
CA LEU A 62 6.51 3.82 -6.54
C LEU A 62 5.30 4.76 -6.53
N GLY A 63 5.22 5.66 -5.54
CA GLY A 63 4.30 6.78 -5.53
C GLY A 63 2.90 6.47 -4.98
N LEU A 64 2.69 5.34 -4.30
CA LEU A 64 1.43 5.05 -3.60
C LEU A 64 1.15 6.07 -2.50
N LEU A 65 2.20 6.55 -1.84
CA LEU A 65 2.13 7.56 -0.78
C LEU A 65 2.41 8.99 -1.29
N ARG A 66 2.36 9.23 -2.60
CA ARG A 66 2.77 10.53 -3.18
C ARG A 66 1.92 11.73 -2.72
N LEU A 67 0.69 11.48 -2.28
CA LEU A 67 -0.22 12.52 -1.77
C LEU A 67 -0.23 12.58 -0.24
N TRP A 68 0.73 11.94 0.41
CA TRP A 68 0.86 11.88 1.86
C TRP A 68 2.28 12.25 2.28
N ASP A 69 2.41 13.38 2.95
CA ASP A 69 3.69 13.87 3.46
C ASP A 69 3.88 13.60 4.97
N GLY A 70 2.90 12.94 5.61
CA GLY A 70 2.91 12.61 7.03
C GLY A 70 3.53 11.25 7.36
N PRO A 71 3.67 10.92 8.66
CA PRO A 71 4.05 9.57 9.09
C PRO A 71 2.98 8.54 8.72
N PHE A 72 3.40 7.28 8.63
CA PHE A 72 2.49 6.17 8.35
C PHE A 72 3.07 4.89 8.94
N THR A 73 2.18 3.92 9.20
CA THR A 73 2.51 2.58 9.68
C THR A 73 2.01 1.55 8.69
N VAL A 74 2.85 0.56 8.36
CA VAL A 74 2.45 -0.59 7.54
C VAL A 74 2.19 -1.76 8.48
N GLU A 75 1.00 -2.37 8.36
CA GLU A 75 0.63 -3.54 9.15
C GLU A 75 0.70 -4.79 8.30
N LEU A 76 1.66 -5.67 8.58
CA LEU A 76 1.74 -6.93 7.86
C LEU A 76 0.62 -7.88 8.32
N PRO A 77 -0.08 -8.57 7.39
CA PRO A 77 -1.09 -9.54 7.75
C PRO A 77 -0.49 -10.73 8.51
N GLU A 78 -1.27 -11.32 9.44
CA GLU A 78 -0.83 -12.49 10.19
C GLU A 78 -0.59 -13.71 9.28
N CYS A 79 0.51 -14.41 9.56
CA CYS A 79 1.25 -15.28 8.65
C CYS A 79 0.48 -16.43 7.99
N GLY A 80 0.62 -16.51 6.66
CA GLY A 80 0.37 -17.69 5.82
C GLY A 80 0.49 -17.39 4.33
N GLU A 81 0.07 -16.19 3.92
CA GLU A 81 -0.07 -15.82 2.51
C GLU A 81 1.29 -15.54 1.85
N TYR A 82 2.15 -14.75 2.48
CA TYR A 82 3.44 -14.42 1.89
C TYR A 82 4.45 -15.56 1.84
N PRO A 83 4.65 -16.38 2.89
CA PRO A 83 5.49 -17.58 2.76
C PRO A 83 5.05 -18.47 1.59
N ALA A 84 3.74 -18.69 1.43
CA ALA A 84 3.19 -19.46 0.32
C ALA A 84 3.41 -18.77 -1.03
N TYR A 85 3.34 -17.43 -1.08
CA TYR A 85 3.59 -16.66 -2.31
C TYR A 85 5.08 -16.71 -2.71
N VAL A 86 6.00 -16.57 -1.75
CA VAL A 86 7.45 -16.67 -1.99
C VAL A 86 7.83 -18.07 -2.47
N GLU A 87 7.23 -19.13 -1.90
CA GLU A 87 7.39 -20.50 -2.38
C GLU A 87 6.94 -20.64 -3.84
N TRP A 88 5.76 -20.10 -4.18
CA TRP A 88 5.28 -20.07 -5.56
C TRP A 88 6.21 -19.29 -6.50
N ARG A 89 6.67 -18.10 -6.10
CA ARG A 89 7.63 -17.29 -6.87
C ARG A 89 8.97 -17.99 -7.10
N GLY A 90 9.36 -18.93 -6.26
CA GLY A 90 10.53 -19.79 -6.50
C GLY A 90 10.44 -20.58 -7.81
N THR A 91 9.22 -20.90 -8.24
CA THR A 91 8.95 -21.55 -9.54
C THR A 91 8.58 -20.56 -10.65
N HIS A 92 8.19 -19.33 -10.30
CA HIS A 92 7.78 -18.25 -11.21
C HIS A 92 8.60 -16.97 -10.95
N LYS A 93 9.91 -17.05 -11.19
CA LYS A 93 10.86 -15.97 -10.85
C LYS A 93 10.52 -14.63 -11.51
N VAL A 94 9.98 -14.69 -12.73
CA VAL A 94 9.48 -13.53 -13.50
C VAL A 94 7.97 -13.66 -13.64
N VAL A 95 7.25 -12.59 -13.32
CA VAL A 95 5.80 -12.51 -13.53
C VAL A 95 5.53 -11.53 -14.67
N GLU A 96 5.01 -12.05 -15.78
CA GLU A 96 4.71 -11.24 -16.97
C GLU A 96 3.69 -10.15 -16.66
N GLY A 97 3.92 -8.94 -17.18
CA GLY A 97 3.05 -7.78 -16.97
C GLY A 97 3.08 -7.18 -15.56
N ALA A 98 4.01 -7.61 -14.70
CA ALA A 98 4.13 -7.13 -13.32
C ALA A 98 4.24 -5.60 -13.23
N LYS A 99 5.09 -5.01 -14.07
CA LYS A 99 5.34 -3.56 -14.07
C LYS A 99 4.10 -2.77 -14.52
N GLU A 100 3.33 -3.30 -15.45
CA GLU A 100 2.09 -2.71 -15.94
C GLU A 100 0.99 -2.77 -14.87
N ARG A 101 0.78 -3.94 -14.26
CA ARG A 101 -0.18 -4.11 -13.14
C ARG A 101 0.18 -3.21 -11.97
N PHE A 102 1.47 -3.12 -11.66
CA PHE A 102 1.97 -2.23 -10.64
C PHE A 102 1.65 -0.75 -10.95
N ARG A 103 1.93 -0.28 -12.17
CA ARG A 103 1.59 1.11 -12.58
C ARG A 103 0.10 1.39 -12.53
N ALA A 104 -0.73 0.40 -12.87
CA ALA A 104 -2.18 0.52 -12.78
C ALA A 104 -2.62 0.70 -11.32
N LEU A 105 -2.10 -0.12 -10.40
CA LEU A 105 -2.36 0.02 -8.95
C LEU A 105 -2.04 1.43 -8.44
N ALA A 106 -0.83 1.94 -8.75
CA ALA A 106 -0.43 3.28 -8.31
C ALA A 106 -1.34 4.38 -8.89
N ARG A 107 -1.76 4.24 -10.16
CA ARG A 107 -2.69 5.19 -10.79
C ARG A 107 -4.06 5.16 -10.13
N ASP A 108 -4.60 3.97 -9.87
CA ASP A 108 -5.96 3.79 -9.35
C ASP A 108 -6.06 4.30 -7.89
N GLU A 109 -5.00 4.12 -7.08
CA GLU A 109 -4.93 4.72 -5.74
C GLU A 109 -4.86 6.26 -5.78
N ILE A 110 -4.01 6.82 -6.65
CA ILE A 110 -3.93 8.29 -6.81
C ILE A 110 -5.29 8.86 -7.22
N LEU A 111 -6.00 8.21 -8.15
CA LEU A 111 -7.33 8.63 -8.59
C LEU A 111 -8.34 8.55 -7.44
N SER A 112 -8.39 7.42 -6.73
CA SER A 112 -9.29 7.24 -5.59
C SER A 112 -9.06 8.30 -4.51
N ARG A 113 -7.81 8.67 -4.26
CA ARG A 113 -7.49 9.71 -3.27
C ARG A 113 -7.90 11.10 -3.72
N ILE A 114 -7.71 11.44 -5.00
CA ILE A 114 -8.22 12.70 -5.56
C ILE A 114 -9.74 12.79 -5.41
N GLU A 115 -10.46 11.70 -5.70
CA GLU A 115 -11.92 11.64 -5.57
C GLU A 115 -12.38 11.83 -4.12
N ARG A 116 -11.72 11.18 -3.16
CA ARG A 116 -12.01 11.34 -1.72
C ARG A 116 -11.77 12.76 -1.24
N THR A 117 -10.63 13.36 -1.59
CA THR A 117 -10.33 14.76 -1.25
C THR A 117 -11.31 15.73 -1.87
N GLN A 118 -11.74 15.51 -3.12
CA GLN A 118 -12.74 16.36 -3.76
C GLN A 118 -14.09 16.29 -3.03
N ALA A 119 -14.52 15.07 -2.63
CA ALA A 119 -15.76 14.89 -1.89
C ALA A 119 -15.73 15.58 -0.51
N GLU A 120 -14.59 15.53 0.18
CA GLU A 120 -14.40 16.23 1.45
C GLU A 120 -14.43 17.75 1.28
N LEU A 121 -13.76 18.28 0.26
CA LEU A 121 -13.81 19.71 -0.06
C LEU A 121 -15.22 20.18 -0.36
N ASP A 122 -15.97 19.42 -1.18
CA ASP A 122 -17.35 19.73 -1.53
C ASP A 122 -18.25 19.78 -0.29
N ARG A 123 -18.04 18.85 0.65
CA ARG A 123 -18.71 18.84 1.95
C ARG A 123 -18.39 20.09 2.78
N LEU A 124 -17.11 20.44 2.94
CA LEU A 124 -16.69 21.62 3.72
C LEU A 124 -17.24 22.92 3.12
N VAL A 125 -17.25 23.03 1.79
CA VAL A 125 -17.84 24.18 1.09
C VAL A 125 -19.35 24.28 1.34
N ALA A 126 -20.05 23.15 1.36
CA ALA A 126 -21.48 23.13 1.68
C ALA A 126 -21.76 23.56 3.13
N GLU A 127 -20.95 23.07 4.09
CA GLU A 127 -21.03 23.47 5.50
C GLU A 127 -20.77 24.97 5.68
N TYR A 128 -19.73 25.52 5.03
CA TYR A 128 -19.42 26.96 5.08
C TYR A 128 -20.54 27.83 4.49
N LYS A 129 -21.15 27.40 3.37
CA LYS A 129 -22.27 28.13 2.76
C LYS A 129 -23.56 28.10 3.59
N ALA A 130 -23.69 27.13 4.48
CA ALA A 130 -24.85 26.99 5.36
C ALA A 130 -24.71 27.75 6.69
N ALA A 131 -23.51 28.27 7.00
CA ALA A 131 -23.21 29.10 8.17
C ALA A 131 -23.40 30.60 7.89
#